data_AF-A0A534B3W8-F1
#
_entry.id   AF-A0A534B3W8-F1
#
_cell.length_a   1.000
_cell.length_b   1.000
_cell.length_c   1.000
_cell.angle_alpha   90.00
_cell.angle_beta   90.00
_cell.angle_gamma   90.00
#
_symmetry.space_group_name_H-M   'P 1'
#
loop_
_entity.id
_entity.type
_entity.pdbx_description
1 polymer ?
#
loop_
_entity_poly.entity_id
_entity_poly.type
_entity_poly.pdbx_seq_one_letter_code
_entity_poly.pdbx_strand_id
1 'polypeptide(L)'
;RIAGATDYRLRQLTQAGTYLAAGAPDTEARLAALFACLADGEAQSGGAIEIEGRPIGVIRAGAGVAWFAFGALCAAPRSQDDYIEIAREYQSVIVSGVPVLGAESDDEARRFIALVDELYDRNVNLVVSAAAPAAELYRGERLRALFARTSSRLTEMQSEEYLSREHRA
;
A
#
# COMPACT_ATOMS: atom_id res chain seq x y z
N ARG A 1 -1.26 -10.49 26.23
CA ARG A 1 -2.42 -9.59 26.03
C ARG A 1 -2.51 -9.08 24.58
N ILE A 2 -1.94 -9.81 23.60
CA ILE A 2 -1.67 -9.31 22.23
C ILE A 2 -2.89 -9.49 21.29
N ALA A 3 -3.71 -10.52 21.50
CA ALA A 3 -4.87 -10.83 20.64
C ALA A 3 -5.88 -9.66 20.49
N GLY A 4 -6.11 -8.88 21.57
CA GLY A 4 -7.10 -7.80 21.54
C GLY A 4 -6.73 -6.61 20.64
N ALA A 5 -5.44 -6.32 20.47
CA ALA A 5 -4.98 -5.23 19.60
C ALA A 5 -5.07 -5.64 18.11
N THR A 6 -4.70 -6.88 17.79
CA THR A 6 -4.81 -7.44 16.45
C THR A 6 -6.26 -7.48 15.97
N ASP A 7 -7.17 -7.99 16.79
CA ASP A 7 -8.61 -8.05 16.47
C ASP A 7 -9.23 -6.67 16.25
N TYR A 8 -8.74 -5.66 16.97
CA TYR A 8 -9.21 -4.28 16.81
C TYR A 8 -8.76 -3.70 15.46
N ARG A 9 -7.48 -3.86 15.09
CA ARG A 9 -6.97 -3.37 13.79
C ARG A 9 -7.65 -4.06 12.62
N LEU A 10 -7.84 -5.39 12.69
CA LEU A 10 -8.55 -6.15 11.67
C LEU A 10 -9.97 -5.60 11.46
N ARG A 11 -10.74 -5.41 12.55
CA ARG A 11 -12.08 -4.83 12.46
C ARG A 11 -12.09 -3.44 11.84
N GLN A 12 -11.12 -2.60 12.18
CA GLN A 12 -11.01 -1.26 11.61
C GLN A 12 -10.69 -1.29 10.11
N LEU A 13 -9.77 -2.15 9.67
CA LEU A 13 -9.47 -2.33 8.25
C LEU A 13 -10.69 -2.84 7.46
N THR A 14 -11.39 -3.85 7.98
CA THR A 14 -12.58 -4.41 7.34
C THR A 14 -13.72 -3.39 7.25
N GLN A 15 -13.95 -2.59 8.31
CA GLN A 15 -15.03 -1.59 8.32
C GLN A 15 -14.72 -0.36 7.47
N ALA A 16 -13.49 0.16 7.55
CA ALA A 16 -13.10 1.35 6.81
C ALA A 16 -12.82 1.05 5.33
N GLY A 17 -12.50 -0.20 4.99
CA GLY A 17 -12.06 -0.62 3.66
C GLY A 17 -10.64 -0.17 3.36
N THR A 18 -9.91 -1.00 2.61
CA THR A 18 -8.50 -0.75 2.28
C THR A 18 -8.28 -0.20 0.87
N TYR A 19 -9.33 -0.04 0.07
CA TYR A 19 -9.25 0.59 -1.26
C TYR A 19 -10.20 1.79 -1.33
N LEU A 20 -9.62 3.00 -1.43
CA LEU A 20 -10.31 4.26 -1.36
C LEU A 20 -10.27 4.99 -2.71
N ALA A 21 -11.33 5.72 -3.04
CA ALA A 21 -11.35 6.55 -4.24
C ALA A 21 -10.60 7.87 -3.98
N ALA A 22 -9.47 8.10 -4.65
CA ALA A 22 -8.60 9.27 -4.42
C ALA A 22 -9.30 10.64 -4.60
N GLY A 23 -10.37 10.70 -5.39
CA GLY A 23 -11.14 11.93 -5.61
C GLY A 23 -12.23 12.21 -4.57
N ALA A 24 -12.45 11.32 -3.59
CA ALA A 24 -13.49 11.54 -2.58
C ALA A 24 -13.02 12.56 -1.52
N PRO A 25 -13.87 13.52 -1.09
CA PRO A 25 -13.49 14.60 -0.18
C PRO A 25 -12.95 14.15 1.19
N ASP A 26 -13.33 12.95 1.64
CA ASP A 26 -12.99 12.38 2.94
C ASP A 26 -11.77 11.44 2.90
N THR A 27 -11.19 11.19 1.72
CA THR A 27 -10.11 10.19 1.53
C THR A 27 -8.92 10.45 2.44
N GLU A 28 -8.42 11.68 2.49
CA GLU A 28 -7.25 12.01 3.28
C GLU A 28 -7.51 11.81 4.78
N ALA A 29 -8.69 12.19 5.26
CA ALA A 29 -9.10 11.98 6.64
C ALA A 29 -9.20 10.48 6.98
N ARG A 30 -9.71 9.66 6.05
CA ARG A 30 -9.79 8.20 6.20
C ARG A 30 -8.43 7.54 6.21
N LEU A 31 -7.52 7.94 5.32
CA LEU A 31 -6.13 7.46 5.32
C LEU A 31 -5.42 7.82 6.63
N ALA A 32 -5.60 9.05 7.11
CA ALA A 32 -5.04 9.48 8.39
C ALA A 32 -5.60 8.70 9.58
N ALA A 33 -6.90 8.39 9.59
CA ALA A 33 -7.54 7.58 10.62
C ALA A 33 -7.04 6.12 10.59
N LEU A 34 -6.95 5.53 9.39
CA LEU A 34 -6.38 4.19 9.19
C LEU A 34 -4.93 4.13 9.67
N PHE A 35 -4.10 5.11 9.29
CA PHE A 35 -2.72 5.22 9.76
C PHE A 35 -2.65 5.25 11.29
N ALA A 36 -3.47 6.09 11.94
CA ALA A 36 -3.48 6.21 13.39
C ALA A 36 -3.93 4.93 14.10
N CYS A 37 -4.82 4.14 13.48
CA CYS A 37 -5.23 2.82 13.99
C CYS A 37 -4.12 1.76 13.84
N LEU A 38 -3.36 1.84 12.75
CA LEU A 38 -2.33 0.85 12.40
C LEU A 38 -1.01 1.09 13.13
N ALA A 39 -0.68 2.35 13.39
CA ALA A 39 0.58 2.74 14.00
C ALA A 39 0.64 2.32 15.47
N ASP A 40 1.76 1.73 15.86
CA ASP A 40 2.06 1.45 17.26
C ASP A 40 2.90 2.58 17.87
N GLY A 41 2.23 3.46 18.63
CA GLY A 41 2.89 4.51 19.39
C GLY A 41 3.20 5.77 18.58
N GLU A 42 4.41 6.29 18.74
CA GLU A 42 4.82 7.55 18.09
C GLU A 42 4.99 7.37 16.59
N ALA A 43 4.53 8.36 15.82
CA ALA A 43 4.66 8.41 14.38
C ALA A 43 5.35 9.70 13.96
N GLN A 44 6.29 9.56 13.04
CA GLN A 44 6.92 10.67 12.34
C GLN A 44 6.01 11.12 11.19
N SER A 45 5.75 12.42 11.09
CA SER A 45 5.10 13.02 9.92
C SER A 45 6.14 13.66 9.00
N GLY A 46 6.08 13.31 7.72
CA GLY A 46 7.02 13.76 6.71
C GLY A 46 8.44 13.18 6.85
N GLY A 47 9.32 13.64 5.97
CA GLY A 47 10.72 13.20 5.92
C GLY A 47 10.92 12.00 4.98
N ALA A 48 11.94 11.20 5.27
CA ALA A 48 12.26 10.00 4.53
C ALA A 48 12.68 8.88 5.48
N ILE A 49 12.40 7.64 5.07
CA ILE A 49 12.97 6.43 5.69
C ILE A 49 14.12 5.93 4.81
N GLU A 50 15.07 5.22 5.40
CA GLU A 50 16.17 4.60 4.66
C GLU A 50 15.80 3.16 4.32
N ILE A 51 15.80 2.84 3.03
CA ILE A 51 15.49 1.50 2.50
C ILE A 51 16.63 1.14 1.54
N GLU A 52 17.30 0.01 1.78
CA GLU A 52 18.45 -0.42 0.96
C GLU A 52 19.51 0.70 0.77
N GLY A 53 19.76 1.47 1.85
CA GLY A 53 20.70 2.60 1.85
C GLY A 53 20.23 3.84 1.05
N ARG A 54 18.96 3.90 0.67
CA ARG A 54 18.37 5.00 -0.12
C ARG A 54 17.22 5.68 0.64
N PRO A 55 17.15 7.02 0.64
CA PRO A 55 16.01 7.70 1.22
C PRO A 55 14.75 7.52 0.37
N ILE A 56 13.64 7.17 1.02
CA ILE A 56 12.29 7.14 0.44
C ILE A 56 11.40 8.12 1.20
N GLY A 57 10.89 9.13 0.49
CA GLY A 57 9.99 10.12 1.08
C GLY A 57 8.71 9.47 1.60
N VAL A 58 8.36 9.78 2.84
CA VAL A 58 7.14 9.30 3.51
C VAL A 58 6.22 10.48 3.82
N ILE A 59 4.92 10.22 3.75
CA ILE A 59 3.90 11.12 4.31
C ILE A 59 3.89 10.96 5.83
N ARG A 60 3.87 9.70 6.31
CA ARG A 60 4.02 9.34 7.72
C ARG A 60 4.67 7.98 7.86
N ALA A 61 5.43 7.78 8.92
CA ALA A 61 5.98 6.47 9.29
C ALA A 61 5.85 6.28 10.81
N GLY A 62 5.49 5.08 11.23
CA GLY A 62 5.41 4.69 12.64
C GLY A 62 5.75 3.22 12.77
N ALA A 63 5.85 2.70 13.99
CA ALA A 63 6.17 1.30 14.20
C ALA A 63 5.14 0.40 13.51
N GLY A 64 5.60 -0.41 12.55
CA GLY A 64 4.79 -1.36 11.79
C GLY A 64 3.93 -0.77 10.68
N VAL A 65 3.92 0.56 10.44
CA VAL A 65 3.20 1.15 9.31
C VAL A 65 3.95 2.29 8.65
N ALA A 66 3.96 2.29 7.31
CA ALA A 66 4.47 3.40 6.52
C ALA A 66 3.43 3.87 5.50
N TRP A 67 3.33 5.19 5.35
CA TRP A 67 2.47 5.85 4.38
C TRP A 67 3.31 6.63 3.38
N PHE A 68 3.22 6.22 2.11
CA PHE A 68 3.89 6.83 0.98
C PHE A 68 2.89 7.47 0.01
N ALA A 69 3.32 8.53 -0.66
CA ALA A 69 2.69 8.93 -1.91
C ALA A 69 3.12 7.95 -3.03
N PHE A 70 2.23 7.65 -3.97
CA PHE A 70 2.53 6.79 -5.12
C PHE A 70 3.84 7.16 -5.83
N GLY A 71 4.07 8.46 -6.06
CA GLY A 71 5.27 8.94 -6.73
C GLY A 71 6.58 8.58 -6.03
N ALA A 72 6.61 8.51 -4.69
CA ALA A 72 7.81 8.17 -3.94
C ALA A 72 8.26 6.71 -4.16
N LEU A 73 7.29 5.81 -4.39
CA LEU A 73 7.52 4.39 -4.62
C LEU A 73 7.62 4.03 -6.10
N CYS A 74 6.91 4.75 -6.97
CA CYS A 74 6.70 4.33 -8.36
C CYS A 74 7.15 5.34 -9.41
N ALA A 75 7.42 6.62 -9.09
CA ALA A 75 7.96 7.58 -10.08
C ALA A 75 9.48 7.76 -9.97
N ALA A 76 10.06 7.44 -8.82
CA ALA A 76 11.52 7.41 -8.62
C ALA A 76 12.11 6.05 -9.06
N PRO A 77 13.42 5.98 -9.39
CA PRO A 77 14.11 4.72 -9.62
C PRO A 77 14.11 3.88 -8.34
N ARG A 78 13.32 2.80 -8.33
CA ARG A 78 13.25 1.80 -7.27
C ARG A 78 13.54 0.42 -7.83
N SER A 79 14.24 -0.39 -7.04
CA SER A 79 14.48 -1.81 -7.35
C SER A 79 13.50 -2.69 -6.60
N GLN A 80 13.47 -3.97 -6.98
CA GLN A 80 12.71 -4.97 -6.25
C GLN A 80 13.16 -5.10 -4.80
N ASP A 81 14.46 -4.95 -4.52
CA ASP A 81 15.01 -5.00 -3.15
C ASP A 81 14.40 -3.93 -2.24
N ASP A 82 14.09 -2.75 -2.76
CA ASP A 82 13.40 -1.71 -1.98
C ASP A 82 12.03 -2.20 -1.49
N TYR A 83 11.28 -2.90 -2.35
CA TYR A 83 9.95 -3.41 -2.02
C TYR A 83 10.01 -4.62 -1.09
N ILE A 84 11.05 -5.46 -1.22
CA ILE A 84 11.33 -6.54 -0.28
C ILE A 84 11.56 -5.98 1.11
N GLU A 85 12.43 -4.98 1.24
CA GLU A 85 12.77 -4.38 2.53
C GLU A 85 11.57 -3.66 3.15
N ILE A 86 10.81 -2.89 2.38
CA ILE A 86 9.53 -2.29 2.84
C ILE A 86 8.58 -3.38 3.35
N ALA A 87 8.43 -4.48 2.60
CA ALA A 87 7.51 -5.55 2.95
C ALA A 87 7.98 -6.37 4.16
N ARG A 88 9.27 -6.32 4.51
CA ARG A 88 9.83 -6.92 5.73
C ARG A 88 9.67 -6.02 6.95
N GLU A 89 9.93 -4.73 6.78
CA GLU A 89 9.93 -3.76 7.87
C GLU A 89 8.51 -3.42 8.34
N TYR A 90 7.54 -3.37 7.42
CA TYR A 90 6.18 -2.90 7.70
C TYR A 90 5.12 -4.00 7.55
N GLN A 91 4.35 -4.24 8.62
CA GLN A 91 3.15 -5.10 8.59
C GLN A 91 1.98 -4.45 7.82
N SER A 92 2.00 -3.13 7.67
CA SER A 92 1.01 -2.36 6.93
C SER A 92 1.65 -1.27 6.09
N VAL A 93 1.19 -1.10 4.85
CA VAL A 93 1.64 -0.04 3.96
C VAL A 93 0.43 0.72 3.43
N ILE A 94 0.53 2.05 3.45
CA ILE A 94 -0.45 2.95 2.85
C ILE A 94 0.16 3.61 1.62
N VAL A 95 -0.51 3.53 0.48
CA VAL A 95 -0.11 4.20 -0.77
C VAL A 95 -1.22 5.13 -1.21
N SER A 96 -1.00 6.45 -1.13
CA SER A 96 -1.99 7.43 -1.54
C SER A 96 -1.73 7.98 -2.95
N GLY A 97 -2.82 8.31 -3.64
CA GLY A 97 -2.79 9.04 -4.90
C GLY A 97 -2.32 8.22 -6.09
N VAL A 98 -2.66 6.92 -6.15
CA VAL A 98 -2.38 6.08 -7.30
C VAL A 98 -3.19 6.60 -8.51
N PRO A 99 -2.53 7.10 -9.58
CA PRO A 99 -3.23 7.61 -10.75
C PRO A 99 -3.79 6.45 -11.59
N VAL A 100 -4.60 6.78 -12.60
CA VAL A 100 -4.86 5.83 -13.68
C VAL A 100 -3.55 5.62 -14.46
N LEU A 101 -3.14 4.38 -14.60
CA LEU A 101 -1.91 3.97 -15.27
C LEU A 101 -2.20 3.57 -16.72
N GLY A 102 -1.20 3.72 -17.59
CA GLY A 102 -1.35 3.44 -19.02
C GLY A 102 0.00 3.38 -19.74
N ALA A 103 -0.04 3.47 -21.07
CA ALA A 103 1.17 3.32 -21.89
C ALA A 103 2.28 4.35 -21.56
N GLU A 104 1.90 5.57 -21.15
CA GLU A 104 2.84 6.63 -20.76
C GLU A 104 3.42 6.44 -19.36
N SER A 105 2.88 5.52 -18.57
CA SER A 105 3.27 5.24 -17.19
C SER A 105 3.53 3.75 -16.94
N ASP A 106 4.02 3.04 -17.97
CA ASP A 106 4.29 1.61 -17.87
C ASP A 106 5.43 1.27 -16.89
N ASP A 107 6.41 2.16 -16.72
CA ASP A 107 7.50 1.95 -15.76
C ASP A 107 6.99 2.11 -14.32
N GLU A 108 6.15 3.11 -14.07
CA GLU A 108 5.40 3.28 -12.82
C GLU A 108 4.49 2.07 -12.56
N ALA A 109 3.80 1.57 -13.60
CA ALA A 109 2.92 0.42 -13.49
C ALA A 109 3.70 -0.86 -13.17
N ARG A 110 4.86 -1.09 -13.79
CA ARG A 110 5.75 -2.22 -13.45
C ARG A 110 6.21 -2.16 -12.00
N ARG A 111 6.60 -0.97 -11.54
CA ARG A 111 7.00 -0.74 -10.15
C ARG A 111 5.84 -0.98 -9.18
N PHE A 112 4.64 -0.52 -9.52
CA PHE A 112 3.45 -0.79 -8.71
C PHE A 112 3.08 -2.28 -8.68
N ILE A 113 3.19 -2.99 -9.80
CA ILE A 113 3.02 -4.45 -9.86
C ILE A 113 4.03 -5.13 -8.93
N ALA A 114 5.31 -4.78 -9.02
CA ALA A 114 6.36 -5.36 -8.18
C ALA A 114 6.13 -5.09 -6.68
N LEU A 115 5.75 -3.86 -6.32
CA LEU A 115 5.38 -3.51 -4.96
C LEU A 115 4.22 -4.37 -4.45
N VAL A 116 3.11 -4.45 -5.20
CA VAL A 116 1.93 -5.23 -4.80
C VAL A 116 2.28 -6.71 -4.67
N ASP A 117 3.10 -7.26 -5.56
CA ASP A 117 3.51 -8.66 -5.52
C ASP A 117 4.31 -8.95 -4.24
N GLU A 118 5.30 -8.12 -3.87
CA GLU A 118 6.10 -8.32 -2.65
C GLU A 118 5.29 -8.15 -1.36
N LEU A 119 4.38 -7.18 -1.33
CA LEU A 119 3.47 -6.97 -0.20
C LEU A 119 2.49 -8.14 -0.05
N TYR A 120 1.98 -8.64 -1.17
CA TYR A 120 1.05 -9.77 -1.19
C TYR A 120 1.71 -11.05 -0.68
N ASP A 121 2.90 -11.37 -1.17
CA ASP A 121 3.61 -12.61 -0.82
C ASP A 121 3.97 -12.67 0.68
N ARG A 122 4.13 -11.50 1.32
CA ARG A 122 4.42 -11.34 2.75
C ARG A 122 3.20 -11.09 3.64
N ASN A 123 1.99 -11.14 3.10
CA ASN A 123 0.76 -10.82 3.84
C ASN A 123 0.79 -9.41 4.48
N VAL A 124 1.36 -8.42 3.80
CA VAL A 124 1.31 -7.03 4.26
C VAL A 124 -0.08 -6.46 4.01
N ASN A 125 -0.63 -5.76 5.00
CA ASN A 125 -1.90 -5.05 4.86
C ASN A 125 -1.69 -3.80 4.01
N LEU A 126 -2.24 -3.80 2.80
CA LEU A 126 -2.11 -2.68 1.88
C LEU A 126 -3.39 -1.82 1.89
N VAL A 127 -3.24 -0.53 2.22
CA VAL A 127 -4.28 0.49 2.03
C VAL A 127 -3.90 1.36 0.83
N VAL A 128 -4.82 1.55 -0.11
CA VAL A 128 -4.60 2.35 -1.32
C VAL A 128 -5.66 3.43 -1.44
N SER A 129 -5.26 4.64 -1.86
CA SER A 129 -6.19 5.56 -2.53
C SER A 129 -5.85 5.67 -4.01
N ALA A 130 -6.83 5.45 -4.88
CA ALA A 130 -6.63 5.36 -6.32
C ALA A 130 -7.68 6.15 -7.12
N ALA A 131 -7.27 6.64 -8.28
CA ALA A 131 -8.13 7.43 -9.17
C ALA A 131 -9.22 6.59 -9.89
N ALA A 132 -9.13 5.26 -9.83
CA ALA A 132 -10.11 4.34 -10.42
C ALA A 132 -10.20 3.03 -9.60
N PRO A 133 -11.28 2.25 -9.75
CA PRO A 133 -11.36 0.88 -9.21
C PRO A 133 -10.21 0.00 -9.71
N ALA A 134 -9.82 -1.02 -8.93
CA ALA A 134 -8.67 -1.87 -9.24
C ALA A 134 -8.73 -2.49 -10.65
N ALA A 135 -9.91 -2.88 -11.12
CA ALA A 135 -10.13 -3.45 -12.45
C ALA A 135 -9.92 -2.45 -13.61
N GLU A 136 -10.00 -1.15 -13.34
CA GLU A 136 -9.90 -0.06 -14.33
C GLU A 136 -8.66 0.81 -14.13
N LEU A 137 -7.82 0.48 -13.15
CA LEU A 137 -6.66 1.28 -12.75
C LEU A 137 -5.56 1.29 -13.81
N TYR A 138 -5.50 0.28 -14.68
CA TYR A 138 -4.59 0.25 -15.83
C TYR A 138 -5.36 0.23 -17.15
N ARG A 139 -5.02 1.15 -18.05
CA ARG A 139 -5.65 1.35 -19.37
C ARG A 139 -4.69 1.16 -20.55
N GLY A 140 -3.47 0.67 -20.29
CA GLY A 140 -2.53 0.32 -21.35
C GLY A 140 -2.74 -1.10 -21.89
N GLU A 141 -2.03 -1.44 -22.96
CA GLU A 141 -2.07 -2.78 -23.56
C GLU A 141 -0.90 -3.66 -23.12
N ARG A 142 0.30 -3.07 -23.01
CA ARG A 142 1.56 -3.82 -22.83
C ARG A 142 1.59 -4.65 -21.55
N LEU A 143 1.04 -4.13 -20.45
CA LEU A 143 1.03 -4.81 -19.16
C LEU A 143 -0.35 -5.37 -18.79
N ARG A 144 -1.31 -5.37 -19.71
CA ARG A 144 -2.72 -5.71 -19.43
C ARG A 144 -2.86 -7.04 -18.68
N ALA A 145 -2.16 -8.08 -19.13
CA ALA A 145 -2.21 -9.40 -18.50
C ALA A 145 -1.56 -9.43 -17.10
N LEU A 146 -0.43 -8.74 -16.91
CA LEU A 146 0.24 -8.65 -15.62
C LEU A 146 -0.60 -7.84 -14.63
N PHE A 147 -1.13 -6.71 -15.08
CA PHE A 147 -1.94 -5.83 -14.26
C PHE A 147 -3.27 -6.48 -13.88
N ALA A 148 -3.88 -7.29 -14.75
CA ALA A 148 -5.07 -8.07 -14.39
C ALA A 148 -4.84 -8.96 -13.16
N ARG A 149 -3.67 -9.60 -13.05
CA ARG A 149 -3.28 -10.35 -11.83
C ARG A 149 -3.14 -9.43 -10.62
N THR A 150 -2.51 -8.27 -10.81
CA THR A 150 -2.37 -7.26 -9.75
C THR A 150 -3.73 -6.73 -9.29
N SER A 151 -4.68 -6.50 -10.19
CA SER A 151 -6.06 -6.14 -9.84
C SER A 151 -6.74 -7.22 -9.02
N SER A 152 -6.59 -8.50 -9.38
CA SER A 152 -7.10 -9.62 -8.57
C SER A 152 -6.48 -9.66 -7.17
N ARG A 153 -5.16 -9.46 -7.04
CA ARG A 153 -4.49 -9.36 -5.74
C ARG A 153 -5.00 -8.18 -4.92
N LEU A 154 -5.11 -6.99 -5.51
CA LEU A 154 -5.67 -5.81 -4.84
C LEU A 154 -7.09 -6.06 -4.33
N THR A 155 -7.91 -6.82 -5.06
CA THR A 155 -9.23 -7.24 -4.60
C THR A 155 -9.15 -8.26 -3.47
N GLU A 156 -8.29 -9.28 -3.55
CA GLU A 156 -8.11 -10.26 -2.47
C GLU A 156 -7.60 -9.61 -1.19
N MET A 157 -6.67 -8.66 -1.29
CA MET A 157 -6.09 -7.90 -0.16
C MET A 157 -7.12 -7.04 0.60
N GLN A 158 -8.33 -6.87 0.06
CA GLN A 158 -9.45 -6.21 0.75
C GLN A 158 -10.30 -7.19 1.57
N SER A 159 -10.14 -8.50 1.38
CA SER A 159 -10.94 -9.52 2.05
C SER A 159 -10.53 -9.68 3.52
N GLU A 160 -11.51 -9.95 4.39
CA GLU A 160 -11.24 -10.26 5.80
C GLU A 160 -10.32 -11.48 5.95
N GLU A 161 -10.46 -12.48 5.06
CA GLU A 161 -9.57 -13.65 5.03
C GLU A 161 -8.11 -13.23 4.86
N TYR A 162 -7.81 -12.38 3.87
CA TYR A 162 -6.45 -11.89 3.66
C TYR A 162 -5.97 -11.03 4.84
N LEU A 163 -6.78 -10.07 5.30
CA LEU A 163 -6.41 -9.15 6.38
C LEU A 163 -6.18 -9.85 7.73
N SER A 164 -6.73 -11.06 7.90
CA SER A 164 -6.50 -11.89 9.09
C SER A 164 -5.19 -12.69 9.07
N ARG A 165 -4.47 -12.71 7.94
CA ARG A 165 -3.22 -13.45 7.79
C ARG A 165 -2.10 -12.78 8.60
N GLU A 166 -1.24 -13.60 9.20
CA GLU A 166 -0.05 -13.10 9.88
C GLU A 166 1.01 -12.63 8.86
N HIS A 167 1.62 -11.47 9.16
CA HIS A 167 2.72 -10.89 8.38
C HIS A 167 3.93 -11.82 8.37
N ARG A 168 4.54 -12.00 7.19
CA ARG A 168 5.72 -12.85 6.97
C ARG A 168 6.95 -11.97 6.77
N ALA A 169 7.70 -11.75 7.84
CA ALA A 169 8.99 -11.05 7.81
C ALA A 169 10.08 -11.88 7.12
#